data_AF-A0A353S8W8-F1
#
_entry.id   AF-A0A353S8W8-F1
#
_cell.length_a   1.000
_cell.length_b   1.000
_cell.length_c   1.000
_cell.angle_alpha   90.00
_cell.angle_beta   90.00
_cell.angle_gamma   90.00
#
_symmetry.space_group_name_H-M   'P 1'
#
loop_
_entity.id
_entity.type
_entity.pdbx_description
1 polymer ?
#
loop_
_entity_poly.entity_id
_entity_poly.type
_entity_poly.pdbx_seq_one_letter_code
_entity_poly.pdbx_strand_id
1 'polypeptide(L)'
;MSAAEKKFMLDLPLKVILTEDGASHFISNKKKLLRFKMADNKEEYGISLSHFSPMSIQNMILVDYISKIEISMSEFVSHRQEIMDLSKIIVYSILYKQFDRDIFDELVQCDCVRRHNRTNPGQLIDDQTRMPDRQLRSQLAAKDNIIQQSRQTILEPVWKSIMANKDYSPEEKNVYLLMTEKFLNRLSLMNWFIITKFFKTDG
;
A
#
# COMPACT_ATOMS: atom_id res chain seq x y z
N MET A 1 -8.45 -19.57 -26.71
CA MET A 1 -9.75 -19.35 -26.04
C MET A 1 -9.47 -18.81 -24.66
N SER A 2 -9.66 -17.51 -24.47
CA SER A 2 -9.31 -16.78 -23.26
C SER A 2 -10.39 -17.00 -22.22
N ALA A 3 -10.11 -17.84 -21.21
CA ALA A 3 -10.92 -17.88 -20.01
C ALA A 3 -10.81 -16.50 -19.35
N ALA A 4 -11.88 -15.70 -19.43
CA ALA A 4 -12.00 -14.49 -18.65
C ALA A 4 -11.84 -14.88 -17.18
N GLU A 5 -10.70 -14.53 -16.57
CA GLU A 5 -10.48 -14.70 -15.14
C GLU A 5 -11.64 -14.03 -14.41
N LYS A 6 -12.52 -14.83 -13.78
CA LYS A 6 -13.53 -14.30 -12.88
C LYS A 6 -12.78 -13.50 -11.82
N LYS A 7 -13.00 -12.17 -11.81
CA LYS A 7 -12.49 -11.31 -10.74
C LYS A 7 -12.94 -11.93 -9.42
N PHE A 8 -11.98 -12.34 -8.60
CA PHE A 8 -12.24 -12.87 -7.28
C PHE A 8 -12.95 -11.80 -6.44
N MET A 9 -14.14 -12.14 -5.96
CA MET A 9 -15.02 -11.28 -5.17
C MET A 9 -15.25 -11.94 -3.82
N LEU A 10 -15.24 -11.14 -2.75
CA LEU A 10 -15.69 -11.57 -1.44
C LEU A 10 -17.17 -11.22 -1.29
N ASP A 11 -17.93 -12.17 -0.76
CA ASP A 11 -19.34 -12.03 -0.42
C ASP A 11 -19.45 -11.94 1.11
N LEU A 12 -19.46 -10.71 1.61
CA LEU A 12 -19.48 -10.43 3.05
C LEU A 12 -20.13 -9.06 3.28
N PRO A 13 -21.14 -8.95 4.16
CA PRO A 13 -21.79 -7.67 4.44
C PRO A 13 -20.87 -6.77 5.25
N LEU A 14 -20.28 -5.78 4.58
CA LEU A 14 -19.38 -4.79 5.15
C LEU A 14 -20.02 -3.41 5.22
N LYS A 15 -19.92 -2.80 6.41
CA LYS A 15 -20.03 -1.34 6.58
C LYS A 15 -18.61 -0.79 6.60
N VAL A 16 -18.28 0.07 5.64
CA VAL A 16 -16.99 0.75 5.55
C VAL A 16 -17.20 2.21 5.93
N ILE A 17 -16.64 2.61 7.07
CA ILE A 17 -16.65 3.98 7.54
C ILE A 17 -15.48 4.72 6.93
N LEU A 18 -15.77 5.90 6.39
CA LEU A 18 -14.80 6.68 5.64
C LEU A 18 -14.12 7.72 6.54
N THR A 19 -12.88 8.04 6.23
CA THR A 19 -12.22 9.28 6.71
C THR A 19 -12.81 10.50 6.02
N GLU A 20 -12.40 11.72 6.43
CA GLU A 20 -12.81 12.95 5.74
C GLU A 20 -12.40 12.97 4.26
N ASP A 21 -11.17 12.53 3.97
CA ASP A 21 -10.65 12.41 2.61
C ASP A 21 -11.44 11.36 1.81
N GLY A 22 -11.70 10.21 2.42
CA GLY A 22 -12.53 9.16 1.81
C GLY A 22 -13.95 9.67 1.50
N ALA A 23 -14.60 10.32 2.46
CA ALA A 23 -15.93 10.88 2.28
C ALA A 23 -15.96 11.92 1.14
N SER A 24 -14.99 12.83 1.12
CA SER A 24 -14.82 13.86 0.08
C SER A 24 -14.62 13.23 -1.32
N HIS A 25 -13.82 12.17 -1.41
CA HIS A 25 -13.62 11.44 -2.65
C HIS A 25 -14.93 10.80 -3.15
N PHE A 26 -15.73 10.16 -2.30
CA PHE A 26 -16.99 9.56 -2.71
C PHE A 26 -18.04 10.62 -3.12
N ILE A 27 -18.14 11.72 -2.39
CA ILE A 27 -19.07 12.82 -2.68
C ILE A 27 -18.73 13.48 -4.02
N SER A 28 -17.45 13.78 -4.28
CA SER A 28 -17.00 14.37 -5.55
C SER A 28 -17.27 13.45 -6.75
N ASN A 29 -17.28 12.13 -6.53
CA ASN A 29 -17.65 11.11 -7.52
C ASN A 29 -19.17 10.79 -7.52
N LYS A 30 -20.01 11.67 -6.97
CA LYS A 30 -21.48 11.58 -6.95
C LYS A 30 -22.01 10.29 -6.29
N LYS A 31 -21.27 9.73 -5.33
CA LYS A 31 -21.73 8.60 -4.52
C LYS A 31 -22.34 9.12 -3.22
N LYS A 32 -23.56 8.66 -2.92
CA LYS A 32 -24.22 8.98 -1.65
C LYS A 32 -23.59 8.18 -0.52
N LEU A 33 -23.35 8.84 0.60
CA LEU A 33 -22.91 8.21 1.83
C LEU A 33 -24.12 7.78 2.66
N LEU A 34 -23.95 6.68 3.38
CA LEU A 34 -24.89 6.19 4.37
C LEU A 34 -24.46 6.67 5.75
N ARG A 35 -25.42 6.98 6.60
CA ARG A 35 -25.20 7.27 8.01
C ARG A 35 -25.44 5.99 8.79
N PHE A 36 -24.43 5.51 9.49
CA PHE A 36 -24.50 4.31 10.29
C PHE A 36 -24.49 4.67 11.77
N LYS A 37 -25.35 4.01 12.54
CA LYS A 37 -25.24 3.97 13.99
C LYS A 37 -24.36 2.78 14.36
N MET A 38 -23.20 3.09 14.94
CA MET A 38 -22.14 2.13 15.22
C MET A 38 -22.38 1.40 16.55
N ALA A 39 -21.63 0.33 16.79
CA ALA A 39 -21.69 -0.43 18.04
C ALA A 39 -21.40 0.40 19.30
N ASP A 40 -20.64 1.50 19.17
CA ASP A 40 -20.37 2.48 20.23
C ASP A 40 -21.44 3.59 20.34
N ASN A 41 -22.58 3.42 19.68
CA ASN A 41 -23.69 4.38 19.60
C ASN A 41 -23.38 5.70 18.88
N LYS A 42 -22.19 5.85 18.28
CA LYS A 42 -21.85 7.04 17.48
C LYS A 42 -22.42 6.92 16.07
N GLU A 43 -22.70 8.07 15.46
CA GLU A 43 -23.14 8.13 14.08
C GLU A 43 -21.97 8.49 13.18
N GLU A 44 -21.65 7.62 12.22
CA GLU A 44 -20.53 7.79 11.29
C GLU A 44 -21.00 7.65 9.85
N TYR A 45 -20.27 8.27 8.91
CA TYR A 45 -20.59 8.22 7.48
C TYR A 45 -19.75 7.17 6.75
N GLY A 46 -20.38 6.44 5.85
CA GLY A 46 -19.70 5.37 5.14
C GLY A 46 -20.46 4.83 3.93
N ILE A 47 -20.05 3.65 3.49
CA ILE A 47 -20.69 2.87 2.44
C ILE A 47 -20.99 1.46 2.93
N SER A 48 -22.02 0.83 2.36
CA SER A 48 -22.33 -0.58 2.58
C SER A 48 -21.96 -1.38 1.34
N LEU A 49 -21.30 -2.51 1.54
CA LEU A 49 -20.88 -3.44 0.49
C LEU A 49 -21.35 -4.85 0.87
N SER A 50 -22.02 -5.55 -0.04
CA SER A 50 -22.30 -6.99 0.11
C SER A 50 -21.32 -7.83 -0.69
N HIS A 51 -20.91 -7.34 -1.87
CA HIS A 51 -19.97 -7.99 -2.76
C HIS A 51 -18.88 -6.99 -3.14
N PHE A 52 -17.61 -7.34 -2.94
CA PHE A 52 -16.51 -6.44 -3.23
C PHE A 52 -15.26 -7.19 -3.68
N SER A 53 -14.41 -6.50 -4.45
CA SER A 53 -13.10 -7.04 -4.78
C SER A 53 -12.13 -6.74 -3.62
N PRO A 54 -11.31 -7.71 -3.19
CA PRO A 54 -10.22 -7.48 -2.22
C PRO A 54 -9.35 -6.27 -2.52
N MET A 55 -9.02 -6.10 -3.80
CA MET A 55 -8.16 -5.02 -4.27
C MET A 55 -8.80 -3.65 -4.03
N SER A 56 -10.12 -3.53 -4.14
CA SER A 56 -10.83 -2.27 -3.86
C SER A 56 -10.68 -1.87 -2.40
N ILE A 57 -10.88 -2.80 -1.45
CA ILE A 57 -10.71 -2.53 -0.02
C ILE A 57 -9.25 -2.21 0.28
N GLN A 58 -8.31 -3.02 -0.21
CA GLN A 58 -6.88 -2.77 -0.05
C GLN A 58 -6.50 -1.37 -0.52
N ASN A 59 -6.88 -0.99 -1.74
CA ASN A 59 -6.55 0.32 -2.27
C ASN A 59 -7.12 1.46 -1.42
N MET A 60 -8.36 1.33 -0.93
CA MET A 60 -8.95 2.34 -0.04
C MET A 60 -8.23 2.44 1.31
N ILE A 61 -7.69 1.34 1.85
CA ILE A 61 -6.85 1.36 3.06
C ILE A 61 -5.51 2.06 2.77
N LEU A 62 -4.89 1.74 1.63
CA LEU A 62 -3.58 2.28 1.23
C LEU A 62 -3.61 3.80 1.06
N VAL A 63 -4.74 4.37 0.62
CA VAL A 63 -4.92 5.83 0.45
C VAL A 63 -5.67 6.50 1.60
N ASP A 64 -5.77 5.86 2.76
CA ASP A 64 -6.39 6.43 3.97
C ASP A 64 -7.86 6.80 3.83
N TYR A 65 -8.61 6.15 2.95
CA TYR A 65 -10.05 6.42 2.80
C TYR A 65 -10.91 5.72 3.85
N ILE A 66 -10.40 4.65 4.48
CA ILE A 66 -11.15 3.86 5.46
C ILE A 66 -10.70 4.22 6.87
N SER A 67 -11.66 4.60 7.71
CA SER A 67 -11.48 4.78 9.16
C SER A 67 -11.76 3.48 9.92
N LYS A 68 -12.85 2.79 9.56
CA LYS A 68 -13.32 1.59 10.27
C LYS A 68 -14.04 0.64 9.32
N ILE A 69 -13.93 -0.66 9.61
CA ILE A 69 -14.68 -1.71 8.91
C ILE A 69 -15.48 -2.48 9.96
N GLU A 70 -16.78 -2.64 9.72
CA GLU A 70 -17.66 -3.44 10.56
C GLU A 70 -18.36 -4.51 9.71
N ILE A 71 -18.34 -5.75 10.20
CA ILE A 71 -19.13 -6.86 9.65
C ILE A 71 -20.38 -6.98 10.52
N SER A 72 -21.55 -6.94 9.90
CA SER A 72 -22.83 -7.00 10.61
C SER A 72 -23.66 -8.17 10.10
N MET A 73 -23.56 -9.31 10.77
CA MET A 73 -24.30 -10.53 10.42
C MET A 73 -24.62 -11.39 11.65
N SER A 74 -25.65 -12.24 11.54
CA SER A 74 -26.10 -13.12 12.61
C SER A 74 -25.30 -14.42 12.73
N GLU A 75 -24.66 -14.87 11.65
CA GLU A 75 -23.91 -16.13 11.61
C GLU A 75 -22.54 -15.95 10.94
N PHE A 76 -21.45 -16.11 11.69
CA PHE A 76 -20.08 -15.92 11.17
C PHE A 76 -19.43 -17.21 10.66
N VAL A 77 -19.88 -18.37 11.13
CA VAL A 77 -19.23 -19.67 10.84
C VAL A 77 -19.31 -20.01 9.35
N SER A 78 -20.45 -19.69 8.72
CA SER A 78 -20.68 -19.89 7.29
C SER A 78 -19.80 -19.02 6.40
N HIS A 79 -19.19 -17.94 6.93
CA HIS A 79 -18.38 -16.97 6.18
C HIS A 79 -16.93 -16.88 6.68
N ARG A 80 -16.45 -17.93 7.37
CA ARG A 80 -15.12 -17.94 8.02
C ARG A 80 -13.97 -17.67 7.04
N GLN A 81 -14.10 -18.13 5.80
CA GLN A 81 -13.03 -18.01 4.80
C GLN A 81 -12.93 -16.57 4.31
N GLU A 82 -14.07 -15.94 4.03
CA GLU A 82 -14.20 -14.56 3.59
C GLU A 82 -13.71 -13.60 4.68
N ILE A 83 -14.03 -13.89 5.95
CA ILE A 83 -13.53 -13.12 7.10
C ILE A 83 -12.01 -13.25 7.22
N MET A 84 -11.47 -14.45 7.05
CA MET A 84 -10.03 -14.68 7.09
C MET A 84 -9.32 -13.94 5.96
N ASP A 85 -9.87 -13.97 4.75
CA ASP A 85 -9.29 -13.30 3.60
C ASP A 85 -9.39 -11.77 3.71
N LEU A 86 -10.50 -11.23 4.24
CA LEU A 86 -10.60 -9.82 4.62
C LEU A 86 -9.54 -9.44 5.68
N SER A 87 -9.35 -10.28 6.68
CA SER A 87 -8.35 -10.04 7.73
C SER A 87 -6.93 -10.00 7.15
N LYS A 88 -6.59 -10.93 6.24
CA LYS A 88 -5.31 -10.90 5.51
C LYS A 88 -5.17 -9.60 4.72
N ILE A 89 -6.21 -9.18 4.01
CA ILE A 89 -6.20 -7.93 3.23
C ILE A 89 -5.89 -6.73 4.13
N ILE A 90 -6.58 -6.62 5.27
CA ILE A 90 -6.38 -5.51 6.22
C ILE A 90 -4.94 -5.55 6.77
N VAL A 91 -4.49 -6.69 7.29
CA VAL A 91 -3.15 -6.84 7.87
C VAL A 91 -2.07 -6.51 6.85
N TYR A 92 -2.11 -7.10 5.65
CA TYR A 92 -1.11 -6.80 4.63
C TYR A 92 -1.15 -5.34 4.19
N SER A 93 -2.33 -4.72 4.12
CA SER A 93 -2.43 -3.29 3.77
C SER A 93 -1.74 -2.42 4.83
N ILE A 94 -1.93 -2.72 6.11
CA ILE A 94 -1.24 -2.03 7.21
C ILE A 94 0.27 -2.25 7.12
N LEU A 95 0.72 -3.50 6.90
CA LEU A 95 2.15 -3.81 6.77
C LEU A 95 2.79 -3.08 5.58
N TYR A 96 2.10 -2.99 4.43
CA TYR A 96 2.60 -2.23 3.29
C TYR A 96 2.75 -0.74 3.59
N LYS A 97 1.80 -0.13 4.30
CA LYS A 97 1.89 1.28 4.68
C LYS A 97 3.00 1.54 5.68
N GLN A 98 3.12 0.67 6.68
CA GLN A 98 4.18 0.76 7.66
C GLN A 98 5.54 0.63 6.99
N PHE A 99 5.71 -0.39 6.14
CA PHE A 99 6.95 -0.59 5.39
C PHE A 99 7.27 0.62 4.48
N ASP A 100 6.30 1.15 3.75
CA ASP A 100 6.50 2.32 2.90
C ASP A 100 6.98 3.54 3.70
N ARG A 101 6.37 3.78 4.86
CA ARG A 101 6.77 4.86 5.77
C ARG A 101 8.16 4.63 6.34
N ASP A 102 8.45 3.43 6.84
CA ASP A 102 9.75 3.11 7.45
C ASP A 102 10.88 3.27 6.40
N ILE A 103 10.64 2.88 5.15
CA ILE A 103 11.58 3.10 4.05
C ILE A 103 11.74 4.58 3.75
N PHE A 104 10.66 5.37 3.75
CA PHE A 104 10.75 6.81 3.54
C PHE A 104 11.58 7.49 4.62
N ASP A 105 11.30 7.17 5.89
CA ASP A 105 11.98 7.72 7.07
C ASP A 105 13.49 7.42 6.97
N GLU A 106 13.88 6.21 6.55
CA GLU A 106 15.29 5.83 6.36
C GLU A 106 15.93 6.53 5.15
N LEU A 107 15.21 6.66 4.03
CA LEU A 107 15.70 7.31 2.81
C LEU A 107 16.02 8.79 3.05
N VAL A 108 15.18 9.51 3.78
CA VAL A 108 15.39 10.94 4.09
C VAL A 108 16.65 11.15 4.94
N GLN A 109 17.00 10.18 5.78
CA GLN A 109 18.18 10.25 6.65
C GLN A 109 19.48 9.86 5.93
N CYS A 110 19.42 9.34 4.70
CA CYS A 110 20.60 8.98 3.92
C CYS A 110 21.48 10.21 3.62
N ASP A 111 22.79 10.02 3.62
CA ASP A 111 23.76 11.11 3.44
C ASP A 111 23.61 11.84 2.09
N CYS A 112 23.25 11.13 1.02
CA CYS A 112 22.99 11.71 -0.28
C CYS A 112 21.81 12.72 -0.25
N VAL A 113 20.74 12.41 0.47
CA VAL A 113 19.58 13.29 0.66
C VAL A 113 19.97 14.50 1.51
N ARG A 114 20.69 14.28 2.63
CA ARG A 114 21.16 15.38 3.48
C ARG A 114 22.08 16.35 2.73
N ARG A 115 22.99 15.85 1.89
CA ARG A 115 23.84 16.69 1.03
C ARG A 115 23.03 17.45 -0.02
N HIS A 116 22.02 16.80 -0.62
CA HIS A 116 21.09 17.47 -1.54
C HIS A 116 20.37 18.63 -0.85
N ASN A 117 19.83 18.42 0.35
CA ASN A 117 19.12 19.45 1.10
C ASN A 117 20.02 20.65 1.46
N ARG A 118 21.30 20.40 1.80
CA ARG A 118 22.27 21.49 2.07
C ARG A 118 22.57 22.33 0.83
N THR A 119 22.63 21.70 -0.33
CA THR A 119 22.94 22.38 -1.61
C THR A 119 21.70 22.99 -2.27
N ASN A 120 20.50 22.51 -1.92
CA ASN A 120 19.24 22.92 -2.52
C ASN A 120 18.20 23.31 -1.44
N PRO A 121 18.43 24.40 -0.68
CA PRO A 121 17.56 24.78 0.43
C PRO A 121 16.12 25.12 0.02
N GLY A 122 15.87 25.44 -1.26
CA GLY A 122 14.53 25.68 -1.79
C GLY A 122 13.77 24.42 -2.25
N GLN A 123 14.43 23.26 -2.25
CA GLN A 123 13.86 21.98 -2.71
C GLN A 123 14.20 20.86 -1.73
N LEU A 124 13.85 21.07 -0.46
CA LEU A 124 14.09 20.09 0.59
C LEU A 124 13.32 18.80 0.34
N ILE A 125 13.98 17.68 0.63
CA ILE A 125 13.39 16.35 0.73
C ILE A 125 13.48 15.96 2.21
N ASP A 126 12.39 16.14 2.93
CA ASP A 126 12.21 15.82 4.34
C ASP A 126 10.80 15.29 4.61
N ASP A 127 10.48 15.03 5.88
CA ASP A 127 9.19 14.49 6.32
C ASP A 127 8.00 15.42 6.04
N GLN A 128 8.25 16.69 5.76
CA GLN A 128 7.23 17.68 5.41
C GLN A 128 7.09 17.84 3.90
N THR A 129 7.99 17.27 3.10
CA THR A 129 7.94 17.35 1.64
C THR A 129 6.73 16.61 1.09
N ARG A 130 5.72 17.37 0.66
CA ARG A 130 4.55 16.84 -0.05
C ARG A 130 4.63 17.18 -1.53
N MET A 131 4.76 16.16 -2.36
CA MET A 131 4.72 16.30 -3.82
C MET A 131 3.42 15.67 -4.37
N PRO A 132 2.67 16.37 -5.23
CA PRO A 132 1.49 15.79 -5.87
C PRO A 132 1.85 14.58 -6.73
N ASP A 133 1.03 13.53 -6.67
CA ASP A 133 1.17 12.30 -7.47
C ASP A 133 1.40 12.57 -8.96
N ARG A 134 0.73 13.57 -9.53
CA ARG A 134 0.88 13.96 -10.93
C ARG A 134 2.31 14.39 -11.25
N GLN A 135 2.94 15.15 -10.35
CA GLN A 135 4.32 15.60 -10.51
C GLN A 135 5.30 14.43 -10.38
N LEU A 136 5.11 13.57 -9.36
CA LEU A 136 5.95 12.39 -9.16
C LEU A 136 5.89 11.44 -10.36
N ARG A 137 4.69 11.16 -10.89
CA ARG A 137 4.52 10.36 -12.11
C ARG A 137 5.25 10.96 -13.30
N SER A 138 5.16 12.29 -13.48
CA SER A 138 5.87 12.98 -14.57
C SER A 138 7.39 12.85 -14.44
N GLN A 139 7.93 12.89 -13.23
CA GLN A 139 9.37 12.77 -12.99
C GLN A 139 9.89 11.33 -13.14
N LEU A 140 9.02 10.34 -12.90
CA LEU A 140 9.34 8.92 -12.99
C LEU A 140 9.10 8.32 -14.39
N ALA A 141 8.27 8.95 -15.23
CA ALA A 141 7.82 8.40 -16.52
C ALA A 141 8.95 7.98 -17.48
N ALA A 142 10.12 8.62 -17.41
CA ALA A 142 11.27 8.30 -18.26
C ALA A 142 12.35 7.44 -17.55
N LYS A 143 12.08 6.98 -16.32
CA LYS A 143 13.07 6.33 -15.45
C LYS A 143 12.82 4.83 -15.24
N ASP A 144 11.97 4.20 -16.05
CA ASP A 144 11.61 2.78 -15.88
C ASP A 144 12.84 1.85 -15.80
N ASN A 145 13.83 2.05 -16.68
CA ASN A 145 15.06 1.26 -16.65
C ASN A 145 15.83 1.43 -15.33
N ILE A 146 15.97 2.67 -14.84
CA ILE A 146 16.62 2.97 -13.56
C ILE A 146 15.84 2.31 -12.41
N ILE A 147 14.51 2.35 -12.44
CA ILE A 147 13.65 1.70 -11.44
C ILE A 147 13.91 0.19 -11.43
N GLN A 148 13.93 -0.48 -12.59
CA GLN A 148 14.18 -1.92 -12.65
C GLN A 148 15.58 -2.29 -12.17
N GLN A 149 16.61 -1.54 -12.55
CA GLN A 149 17.97 -1.75 -12.06
C GLN A 149 18.05 -1.57 -10.54
N SER A 150 17.44 -0.49 -10.02
CA SER A 150 17.40 -0.21 -8.58
C SER A 150 16.70 -1.35 -7.82
N ARG A 151 15.58 -1.86 -8.35
CA ARG A 151 14.88 -3.02 -7.77
C ARG A 151 15.79 -4.22 -7.66
N GLN A 152 16.47 -4.57 -8.74
CA GLN A 152 17.37 -5.73 -8.75
C GLN A 152 18.52 -5.55 -7.76
N THR A 153 19.13 -4.36 -7.70
CA THR A 153 20.22 -4.07 -6.75
C THR A 153 19.75 -4.17 -5.29
N ILE A 154 18.52 -3.75 -4.99
CA ILE A 154 17.94 -3.85 -3.63
C ILE A 154 17.60 -5.31 -3.29
N LEU A 155 16.98 -6.06 -4.22
CA LEU A 155 16.48 -7.40 -3.98
C LEU A 155 17.58 -8.46 -3.92
N GLU A 156 18.63 -8.33 -4.74
CA GLU A 156 19.69 -9.34 -4.85
C GLU A 156 20.34 -9.75 -3.50
N PRO A 157 20.80 -8.81 -2.63
CA PRO A 157 21.37 -9.20 -1.34
C PRO A 157 20.34 -9.87 -0.42
N VAL A 158 19.08 -9.41 -0.45
CA VAL A 158 17.99 -9.98 0.35
C VAL A 158 17.70 -11.41 -0.08
N TRP A 159 17.61 -11.65 -1.39
CA TRP A 159 17.39 -12.97 -1.97
C TRP A 159 18.54 -13.92 -1.67
N LYS A 160 19.79 -13.46 -1.76
CA LYS A 160 20.97 -14.25 -1.36
C LYS A 160 20.87 -14.67 0.11
N SER A 161 20.48 -13.75 0.99
CA SER A 161 20.28 -14.05 2.41
C SER A 161 19.19 -15.10 2.66
N ILE A 162 18.05 -15.00 1.97
CA ILE A 162 16.95 -15.96 2.07
C ILE A 162 17.40 -17.35 1.58
N MET A 163 18.06 -17.41 0.43
CA MET A 163 18.50 -18.68 -0.16
C MET A 163 19.58 -19.37 0.66
N ALA A 164 20.49 -18.61 1.27
CA ALA A 164 21.55 -19.12 2.14
C ALA A 164 21.04 -19.62 3.50
N ASN A 165 19.84 -19.20 3.93
CA ASN A 165 19.27 -19.64 5.19
C ASN A 165 18.93 -21.15 5.15
N LYS A 166 19.44 -21.91 6.12
CA LYS A 166 19.24 -23.37 6.20
C LYS A 166 18.01 -23.78 6.99
N ASP A 167 17.42 -22.86 7.76
CA ASP A 167 16.25 -23.12 8.59
C ASP A 167 14.96 -23.08 7.78
N TYR A 168 14.97 -22.45 6.60
CA TYR A 168 13.81 -22.37 5.71
C TYR A 168 13.70 -23.58 4.80
N SER A 169 12.49 -24.12 4.72
CA SER A 169 12.09 -25.07 3.67
C SER A 169 12.14 -24.41 2.28
N PRO A 170 12.25 -25.20 1.19
CA PRO A 170 12.16 -24.69 -0.17
C PRO A 170 10.88 -23.87 -0.42
N GLU A 171 9.76 -24.29 0.14
CA GLU A 171 8.46 -23.63 0.02
C GLU A 171 8.48 -22.25 0.70
N GLU A 172 9.01 -22.16 1.92
CA GLU A 172 9.15 -20.88 2.65
C GLU A 172 10.06 -19.91 1.91
N LYS A 173 11.19 -20.39 1.36
CA LYS A 173 12.09 -19.56 0.55
C LYS A 173 11.34 -18.94 -0.62
N ASN A 174 10.57 -19.73 -1.36
CA ASN A 174 9.77 -19.22 -2.49
C ASN A 174 8.74 -18.18 -2.03
N VAL A 175 8.05 -18.43 -0.92
CA VAL A 175 7.11 -17.46 -0.35
C VAL A 175 7.83 -16.15 0.02
N TYR A 176 8.98 -16.22 0.70
CA TYR A 176 9.71 -15.02 1.12
C TYR A 176 10.26 -14.23 -0.05
N LEU A 177 10.80 -14.89 -1.08
CA LEU A 177 11.24 -14.21 -2.32
C LEU A 177 10.08 -13.43 -2.94
N LEU A 178 8.92 -14.06 -3.12
CA LEU A 178 7.72 -13.40 -3.65
C LEU A 178 7.23 -12.25 -2.77
N MET A 179 7.34 -12.40 -1.44
CA MET A 179 6.96 -11.34 -0.51
C MET A 179 7.88 -10.13 -0.62
N THR A 180 9.20 -10.32 -0.72
CA THR A 180 10.14 -9.19 -0.89
C THR A 180 9.82 -8.37 -2.14
N GLU A 181 9.50 -9.03 -3.26
CA GLU A 181 9.05 -8.35 -4.47
C GLU A 181 7.74 -7.59 -4.26
N LYS A 182 6.76 -8.20 -3.59
CA LYS A 182 5.47 -7.56 -3.30
C LYS A 182 5.63 -6.29 -2.48
N PHE A 183 6.42 -6.34 -1.41
CA PHE A 183 6.68 -5.16 -0.58
C PHE A 183 7.38 -4.06 -1.38
N LEU A 184 8.42 -4.39 -2.14
CA LEU A 184 9.14 -3.40 -2.94
C LEU A 184 8.28 -2.78 -4.05
N ASN A 185 7.41 -3.59 -4.68
CA ASN A 185 6.48 -3.12 -5.70
C ASN A 185 5.35 -2.22 -5.15
N ARG A 186 5.14 -2.24 -3.83
CA ARG A 186 4.13 -1.42 -3.13
C ARG A 186 4.68 -0.11 -2.57
N LEU A 187 5.97 0.16 -2.72
CA LEU A 187 6.52 1.46 -2.37
C LEU A 187 5.84 2.59 -3.14
N SER A 188 5.64 3.71 -2.45
CA SER A 188 5.03 4.93 -2.96
C SER A 188 5.89 5.58 -4.05
N LEU A 189 5.24 6.44 -4.83
CA LEU A 189 5.91 7.24 -5.85
C LEU A 189 6.99 8.15 -5.25
N MET A 190 6.80 8.60 -4.01
CA MET A 190 7.78 9.43 -3.30
C MET A 190 9.06 8.64 -3.01
N ASN A 191 8.94 7.42 -2.49
CA ASN A 191 10.08 6.52 -2.27
C ASN A 191 10.82 6.23 -3.58
N TRP A 192 10.08 5.88 -4.64
CA TRP A 192 10.70 5.67 -5.96
C TRP A 192 11.34 6.93 -6.53
N PHE A 193 10.77 8.10 -6.29
CA PHE A 193 11.38 9.37 -6.69
C PHE A 193 12.73 9.58 -6.00
N ILE A 194 12.81 9.40 -4.68
CA ILE A 194 14.07 9.53 -3.94
C ILE A 194 15.09 8.49 -4.43
N ILE A 195 14.72 7.22 -4.47
CA ILE A 195 15.60 6.13 -4.92
C ILE A 195 16.16 6.45 -6.31
N THR A 196 15.31 6.78 -7.28
CA THR A 196 15.74 7.07 -8.66
C THR A 196 16.46 8.41 -8.83
N LYS A 197 16.33 9.34 -7.88
CA LYS A 197 17.06 10.62 -7.89
C LYS A 197 18.51 10.43 -7.43
N PHE A 198 18.74 9.49 -6.52
CA PHE A 198 20.07 9.24 -5.92
C PHE A 198 20.71 7.91 -6.35
N PHE A 199 20.03 7.10 -7.16
CA PHE A 199 20.57 5.82 -7.64
C PHE A 199 21.85 6.03 -8.45
N LYS A 200 22.95 5.39 -8.01
CA LYS A 200 24.28 5.49 -8.63
C LYS A 200 24.79 6.94 -8.80
N THR A 201 24.25 7.87 -8.03
CA THR A 201 24.77 9.24 -7.96
C THR A 201 25.82 9.24 -6.87
N ASP A 202 27.05 9.69 -7.17
CA ASP A 202 28.12 9.71 -6.18
C ASP A 202 27.71 10.52 -4.94
N GLY A 203 27.75 9.86 -3.79
CA GLY A 203 27.38 10.38 -2.48
C GLY A 203 27.97 9.52 -1.37
#